data_AF-A0A7K4N829-F1
#
_entry.id   AF-A0A7K4N829-F1
#
_cell.length_a   1.000
_cell.length_b   1.000
_cell.length_c   1.000
_cell.angle_alpha   90.00
_cell.angle_beta   90.00
_cell.angle_gamma   90.00
#
_symmetry.space_group_name_H-M   'P 1'
#
loop_
_entity.id
_entity.type
_entity.pdbx_description
1 polymer ?
#
loop_
_entity_poly.entity_id
_entity_poly.type
_entity_poly.pdbx_seq_one_letter_code
_entity_poly.pdbx_strand_id
1 'polypeptide(L)'
;MTRNISSSFSEIKIDTDVIRKYLGVPIILQLSEDLEQENDGVILSGILTDVEDNQVYLEKTSTLDAENYNWIEWGDNFIRLDPTREDPKAFEENPKLRLENIQFIYVTKERATLEQVQDMFVNPK
;
A
#
# COMPACT_ATOMS: atom_id res chain seq x y z
N MET A 1 1.71 2.74 -18.27
CA MET A 1 1.04 4.06 -18.43
C MET A 1 1.57 5.01 -17.36
N THR A 2 2.03 6.22 -17.71
CA THR A 2 2.45 7.22 -16.71
C THR A 2 1.20 7.92 -16.17
N ARG A 3 0.70 7.50 -15.00
CA ARG A 3 -0.41 8.21 -14.34
C ARG A 3 0.08 9.60 -13.90
N ASN A 4 -0.66 10.65 -14.24
CA ASN A 4 -0.39 12.00 -13.75
C ASN A 4 -0.72 12.04 -12.25
N ILE A 5 0.25 11.69 -11.42
CA ILE A 5 0.13 11.80 -9.98
C ILE A 5 -0.09 13.27 -9.64
N SER A 6 -1.20 13.58 -8.95
CA SER A 6 -1.51 14.95 -8.54
C SER A 6 -0.31 15.57 -7.83
N SER A 7 -0.11 16.87 -8.03
CA SER A 7 0.89 17.64 -7.27
C SER A 7 0.72 17.57 -5.75
N SER A 8 -0.45 17.09 -5.29
CA SER A 8 -0.80 16.83 -3.89
C SER A 8 -0.06 15.65 -3.27
N PHE A 9 0.56 14.78 -4.07
CA PHE A 9 1.31 13.62 -3.59
C PHE A 9 2.82 13.85 -3.65
N SER A 10 3.52 13.17 -2.76
CA SER A 10 4.97 12.99 -2.79
C SER A 10 5.27 11.51 -2.95
N GLU A 11 6.11 11.17 -3.90
CA GLU A 11 6.79 9.88 -3.92
C GLU A 11 7.82 9.84 -2.80
N ILE A 12 7.84 8.77 -2.02
CA ILE A 12 8.86 8.56 -0.98
C ILE A 12 9.80 7.44 -1.39
N LYS A 13 11.06 7.57 -0.96
CA LYS A 13 12.07 6.54 -1.19
C LYS A 13 11.66 5.23 -0.51
N ILE A 14 11.79 4.12 -1.23
CA ILE A 14 11.61 2.77 -0.69
C ILE A 14 12.80 2.43 0.19
N ASP A 15 12.64 2.69 1.48
CA ASP A 15 13.66 2.56 2.50
C ASP A 15 12.93 2.47 3.86
N THR A 16 13.26 1.45 4.66
CA THR A 16 12.52 1.16 5.90
C THR A 16 12.50 2.35 6.86
N ASP A 17 13.61 3.07 7.01
CA ASP A 17 13.71 4.23 7.92
C ASP A 17 12.95 5.45 7.38
N VAL A 18 12.81 5.57 6.06
CA VAL A 18 11.99 6.62 5.44
C VAL A 18 10.51 6.31 5.62
N ILE A 19 10.09 5.08 5.31
CA ILE A 19 8.67 4.67 5.34
C ILE A 19 8.13 4.73 6.78
N ARG A 20 8.92 4.35 7.80
CA ARG A 20 8.55 4.43 9.23
C ARG A 20 8.16 5.82 9.70
N LYS A 21 8.50 6.89 8.99
CA LYS A 21 8.08 8.26 9.35
C LYS A 21 6.60 8.50 9.05
N TYR A 22 5.96 7.60 8.31
CA TYR A 22 4.58 7.71 7.86
C TYR A 22 3.64 6.71 8.55
N LEU A 23 4.05 6.12 9.68
CA LEU A 23 3.16 5.27 10.47
C LEU A 23 1.88 6.03 10.88
N GLY A 24 0.74 5.37 10.75
CA GLY A 24 -0.60 5.92 10.94
C GLY A 24 -1.11 6.79 9.79
N VAL A 25 -0.34 6.94 8.71
CA VAL A 25 -0.72 7.77 7.55
C VAL A 25 -1.27 6.88 6.42
N PRO A 26 -2.32 7.32 5.70
CA PRO A 26 -2.74 6.67 4.48
C PRO A 26 -1.67 6.78 3.40
N ILE A 27 -1.37 5.65 2.76
CA ILE A 27 -0.40 5.58 1.67
C ILE A 27 -0.99 4.88 0.44
N ILE A 28 -0.40 5.13 -0.72
CA ILE A 28 -0.67 4.41 -1.95
C ILE A 28 0.61 3.71 -2.38
N LEU A 29 0.48 2.43 -2.73
CA LEU A 29 1.56 1.58 -3.22
C LEU A 29 1.27 1.20 -4.66
N GLN A 30 2.28 1.27 -5.52
CA GLN A 30 2.25 0.61 -6.81
C GLN A 30 3.21 -0.57 -6.75
N LEU A 31 2.69 -1.77 -6.98
CA LEU A 31 3.52 -2.97 -7.05
C LEU A 31 4.25 -3.03 -8.39
N SER A 32 5.44 -3.61 -8.38
CA SER A 32 6.19 -3.93 -9.58
C SER A 32 5.42 -4.96 -10.40
N GLU A 33 5.41 -4.78 -11.72
CA GLU A 33 4.92 -5.81 -12.64
C GLU A 33 5.84 -7.03 -12.54
N ASP A 34 5.38 -8.07 -11.85
CA ASP A 34 6.13 -9.30 -11.65
C ASP A 34 5.32 -10.48 -12.21
N LEU A 35 5.84 -11.05 -13.31
CA LEU A 35 5.22 -12.14 -14.05
C LEU A 35 5.20 -13.47 -13.26
N GLU A 36 6.02 -13.61 -12.22
CA GLU A 36 6.09 -14.82 -11.39
C GLU A 36 5.12 -14.76 -10.19
N GLN A 37 4.80 -13.55 -9.70
CA GLN A 37 3.89 -13.34 -8.56
C GLN A 37 2.49 -12.84 -8.95
N GLU A 38 2.16 -12.80 -10.25
CA GLU A 38 0.87 -12.28 -10.77
C GLU A 38 0.55 -10.85 -10.30
N ASN A 39 1.57 -10.06 -9.97
CA ASN A 39 1.39 -8.65 -9.63
C ASN A 39 1.28 -7.88 -10.94
N ASP A 40 0.06 -7.69 -11.46
CA ASP A 40 -0.21 -6.94 -12.69
C ASP A 40 -0.10 -5.42 -12.49
N GLY A 41 1.01 -4.97 -11.89
CA GLY A 41 1.23 -3.56 -11.56
C GLY A 41 0.18 -2.98 -10.60
N VAL A 42 -0.37 -3.84 -9.73
CA VAL A 42 -1.51 -3.53 -8.87
C VAL A 42 -1.23 -2.30 -8.02
N ILE A 43 -2.23 -1.42 -7.91
CA ILE A 43 -2.17 -0.25 -7.04
C ILE A 43 -3.01 -0.51 -5.81
N LEU A 44 -2.36 -0.41 -4.65
CA LEU A 44 -2.98 -0.60 -3.34
C LEU A 44 -3.04 0.72 -2.60
N SER A 45 -4.01 0.84 -1.70
CA SER A 45 -4.06 1.88 -0.69
C SER A 45 -4.37 1.27 0.67
N GLY A 46 -3.91 1.91 1.73
CA GLY A 46 -4.18 1.48 3.11
C GLY A 46 -3.55 2.42 4.11
N ILE A 47 -3.79 2.17 5.39
CA ILE A 47 -3.14 2.91 6.48
C ILE A 47 -1.88 2.15 6.89
N LEU A 48 -0.72 2.81 6.82
CA LEU A 48 0.54 2.20 7.21
C LEU A 48 0.58 1.98 8.73
N THR A 49 0.63 0.73 9.17
CA THR A 49 0.65 0.39 10.60
C THR A 49 2.01 -0.02 11.11
N ASP A 50 2.83 -0.67 10.28
CA ASP A 50 4.19 -1.06 10.66
C ASP A 50 5.11 -1.27 9.46
N VAL A 51 6.42 -1.31 9.71
CA VAL A 51 7.46 -1.67 8.75
C VAL A 51 8.57 -2.46 9.46
N GLU A 52 8.74 -3.72 9.08
CA GLU A 52 9.70 -4.65 9.68
C GLU A 52 10.21 -5.64 8.63
N ASP A 53 11.47 -6.08 8.74
CA ASP A 53 12.04 -7.15 7.91
C ASP A 53 11.75 -7.01 6.40
N ASN A 54 11.97 -5.80 5.88
CA ASN A 54 11.75 -5.47 4.46
C ASN A 54 10.29 -5.66 4.00
N GLN A 55 9.33 -5.57 4.93
CA GLN A 55 7.89 -5.68 4.69
C GLN A 55 7.17 -4.47 5.25
N VAL A 56 6.08 -4.09 4.58
CA VAL A 56 5.13 -3.08 5.05
C VAL A 56 3.83 -3.75 5.48
N TYR A 57 3.23 -3.21 6.53
CA TYR A 57 1.96 -3.69 7.05
C TYR A 57 0.91 -2.59 6.92
N LEU A 58 -0.26 -2.98 6.40
CA LEU A 58 -1.36 -2.08 6.12
C LEU A 58 -2.66 -2.57 6.76
N GLU A 59 -3.45 -1.63 7.24
CA GLU A 59 -4.87 -1.82 7.60
C GLU A 59 -5.78 -1.19 6.55
N LYS A 60 -7.02 -1.69 6.48
CA LYS A 60 -8.08 -1.17 5.59
C LYS A 60 -7.62 -1.11 4.14
N THR A 61 -7.01 -2.20 3.67
CA THR A 61 -6.41 -2.22 2.35
C THR A 61 -7.49 -2.21 1.28
N SER A 62 -7.25 -1.47 0.20
CA SER A 62 -8.06 -1.49 -1.01
C SER A 62 -7.18 -1.57 -2.24
N THR A 63 -7.63 -2.26 -3.28
CA THR A 63 -6.98 -2.28 -4.59
C THR A 63 -7.71 -1.35 -5.55
N LEU A 64 -6.97 -0.71 -6.44
CA LEU A 64 -7.55 0.16 -7.46
C LEU A 64 -7.83 -0.65 -8.74
N ASP A 65 -9.11 -0.75 -9.08
CA ASP A 65 -9.54 -1.20 -10.39
C ASP A 65 -9.13 -0.15 -11.44
N ALA A 66 -8.13 -0.50 -12.26
CA ALA A 66 -7.58 0.39 -13.26
C ALA A 66 -8.55 0.68 -14.41
N GLU A 67 -9.52 -0.19 -14.67
CA GLU A 67 -10.50 -0.02 -15.75
C GLU A 67 -11.65 0.90 -15.30
N ASN A 68 -12.13 0.71 -14.08
CA ASN A 68 -13.28 1.44 -13.55
C ASN A 68 -12.91 2.63 -12.64
N TYR A 69 -11.62 2.83 -12.33
CA TYR A 69 -11.10 3.88 -11.46
C TYR A 69 -11.74 3.88 -10.06
N ASN A 70 -12.12 2.70 -9.57
CA ASN A 70 -12.77 2.51 -8.27
C ASN A 70 -11.87 1.72 -7.32
N TRP A 71 -11.92 2.07 -6.05
CA TRP A 71 -11.25 1.31 -4.99
C TRP A 71 -12.13 0.14 -4.55
N ILE A 72 -11.56 -1.05 -4.57
CA ILE A 72 -12.19 -2.30 -4.12
C ILE A 72 -11.57 -2.67 -2.78
N GLU A 73 -12.38 -2.72 -1.73
CA GLU A 73 -11.93 -3.09 -0.39
C GLU A 73 -11.44 -4.55 -0.35
N TRP A 74 -10.23 -4.73 0.18
CA TRP A 74 -9.60 -6.03 0.43
C TRP A 74 -9.51 -6.37 1.91
N GLY A 75 -9.71 -5.37 2.78
CA GLY A 75 -9.66 -5.54 4.24
C GLY A 75 -8.23 -5.62 4.77
N ASP A 76 -8.06 -6.41 5.83
CA ASP A 76 -6.85 -6.45 6.65
C ASP A 76 -5.89 -7.57 6.23
N ASN A 77 -5.70 -7.74 4.92
CA ASN A 77 -4.89 -8.84 4.38
C ASN A 77 -3.38 -8.66 4.60
N PHE A 78 -2.93 -7.45 4.94
CA PHE A 78 -1.51 -7.13 5.12
C PHE A 78 -1.21 -6.65 6.54
N ILE A 79 -2.03 -7.03 7.52
CA ILE A 79 -1.77 -6.69 8.92
C ILE A 79 -0.62 -7.51 9.49
N ARG A 80 0.02 -6.95 10.51
CA ARG A 80 0.99 -7.68 11.31
C ARG A 80 0.27 -8.69 12.21
N LEU A 81 0.49 -9.97 11.96
CA LEU A 81 -0.03 -11.05 12.79
C LEU A 81 0.77 -11.18 14.09
N ASP A 82 0.08 -11.49 15.19
CA ASP A 82 0.70 -11.71 16.50
C ASP A 82 1.15 -13.18 16.63
N PRO A 83 2.47 -13.47 16.69
CA PRO A 83 3.00 -14.85 16.78
C PRO A 83 2.61 -15.57 18.07
N THR A 84 2.14 -14.85 19.08
CA THR A 84 1.68 -15.46 20.34
C THR A 84 0.21 -15.89 20.30
N ARG A 85 -0.53 -15.47 19.27
CA ARG A 85 -1.99 -15.68 19.15
C ARG A 85 -2.38 -16.49 17.92
N GLU A 86 -1.68 -16.29 16.81
CA GLU A 86 -2.02 -16.87 15.53
C GLU A 86 -1.34 -18.23 15.29
N ASP A 87 -1.99 -19.09 14.51
CA ASP A 87 -1.42 -20.38 14.12
C ASP A 87 -0.23 -20.18 13.17
N PRO A 88 0.86 -20.97 13.26
CA PRO A 88 1.99 -20.89 12.34
C PRO A 88 1.62 -20.92 10.85
N LYS A 89 0.55 -21.65 10.47
CA LYS A 89 0.07 -21.69 9.09
C LYS A 89 -0.47 -20.35 8.61
N ALA A 90 -1.07 -19.56 9.49
CA ALA A 90 -1.53 -18.22 9.13
C ALA A 90 -0.36 -17.35 8.64
N PHE A 91 0.84 -17.51 9.18
CA PHE A 91 2.03 -16.76 8.73
C PHE A 91 2.58 -17.22 7.36
N GLU A 92 2.35 -18.49 7.00
CA GLU A 92 2.72 -19.03 5.69
C GLU A 92 1.74 -18.56 4.61
N GLU A 93 0.45 -18.57 4.92
CA GLU A 93 -0.63 -18.23 3.98
C GLU A 93 -0.88 -16.72 3.85
N ASN A 94 -0.51 -15.91 4.86
CA ASN A 94 -0.74 -14.46 4.83
C ASN A 94 0.09 -13.80 3.72
N PRO A 95 -0.54 -13.02 2.81
CA PRO A 95 0.20 -12.34 1.75
C PRO A 95 1.14 -11.27 2.33
N LYS A 96 2.28 -11.08 1.67
CA LYS A 96 3.39 -10.26 2.18
C LYS A 96 3.70 -9.12 1.22
N LEU A 97 3.57 -7.87 1.69
CA LEU A 97 4.01 -6.70 0.96
C LEU A 97 5.49 -6.43 1.21
N ARG A 98 6.34 -7.14 0.46
CA ARG A 98 7.79 -6.96 0.52
C ARG A 98 8.20 -5.72 -0.25
N LEU A 99 9.16 -4.95 0.28
CA LEU A 99 9.65 -3.74 -0.37
C LEU A 99 10.25 -4.01 -1.76
N GLU A 100 10.79 -5.21 -2.00
CA GLU A 100 11.30 -5.64 -3.31
C GLU A 100 10.22 -5.71 -4.41
N ASN A 101 8.96 -5.94 -4.00
CA ASN A 101 7.81 -6.01 -4.90
C ASN A 101 7.13 -4.64 -5.10
N ILE A 102 7.60 -3.59 -4.42
CA ILE A 102 7.00 -2.26 -4.49
C ILE A 102 7.82 -1.42 -5.47
N GLN A 103 7.14 -0.87 -6.48
CA GLN A 103 7.75 0.03 -7.44
C GLN A 103 7.76 1.47 -6.92
N PHE A 104 6.62 1.91 -6.36
CA PHE A 104 6.46 3.27 -5.86
C PHE A 104 5.61 3.33 -4.59
N ILE A 105 5.90 4.32 -3.75
CA ILE A 105 5.12 4.66 -2.56
C ILE A 105 4.77 6.13 -2.62
N TYR A 106 3.48 6.44 -2.52
CA TYR A 106 2.97 7.80 -2.52
C TYR A 106 2.28 8.12 -1.21
N VAL A 107 2.54 9.32 -0.71
CA VAL A 107 1.90 9.91 0.46
C VAL A 107 1.37 11.29 0.11
N THR A 108 0.29 11.71 0.75
CA THR A 108 -0.23 13.06 0.58
C THR A 108 0.69 14.06 1.29
N LYS A 109 0.89 15.24 0.69
CA LYS A 109 1.66 16.35 1.32
C LYS A 109 0.91 16.98 2.49
N GLU A 110 -0.41 16.87 2.48
CA GLU A 110 -1.31 17.36 3.52
C GLU A 110 -1.88 16.20 4.33
N ARG A 111 -2.43 16.50 5.51
CA ARG A 111 -3.16 15.50 6.30
C ARG A 111 -4.52 15.25 5.65
N ALA A 112 -4.79 13.99 5.34
CA ALA A 112 -6.03 13.53 4.73
C ALA A 112 -6.43 12.17 5.31
N THR A 113 -7.73 11.84 5.26
CA THR A 113 -8.22 10.49 5.57
C THR A 113 -7.92 9.53 4.42
N LEU A 114 -7.98 8.21 4.66
CA LEU A 114 -7.77 7.20 3.62
C LEU A 114 -8.70 7.42 2.42
N GLU A 115 -9.99 7.64 2.67
CA GLU A 115 -10.99 7.89 1.62
C GLU A 115 -10.66 9.16 0.79
N GLN A 116 -10.18 10.22 1.44
CA GLN A 116 -9.75 11.44 0.75
C GLN A 116 -8.51 11.18 -0.10
N VAL A 117 -7.53 10.44 0.42
CA VAL A 117 -6.32 10.05 -0.33
C VAL A 117 -6.69 9.26 -1.57
N GLN A 118 -7.58 8.28 -1.41
CA GLN A 118 -8.11 7.46 -2.49
C GLN A 118 -8.81 8.29 -3.57
N ASP A 119 -9.70 9.22 -3.20
CA ASP A 119 -10.40 10.11 -4.13
C ASP A 119 -9.45 11.06 -4.87
N MET A 120 -8.52 11.70 -4.16
CA MET A 120 -7.52 12.59 -4.77
C MET A 120 -6.60 11.89 -5.78
N PHE A 121 -6.36 10.59 -5.59
CA PHE A 121 -5.49 9.83 -6.49
C PHE A 121 -6.18 9.49 -7.82
N VAL A 122 -7.46 9.14 -7.79
CA VAL A 122 -8.24 8.83 -9.01
C VAL A 122 -8.76 10.07 -9.71
N ASN A 123 -9.05 11.14 -8.94
CA ASN A 123 -9.53 12.42 -9.44
C ASN A 123 -8.54 13.55 -9.09
N PRO A 124 -7.37 13.61 -9.74
CA PRO A 124 -6.41 14.68 -9.54
C PRO A 124 -7.01 16.01 -10.03
N LYS A 125 -7.37 16.91 -9.11
CA LYS A 125 -7.74 18.29 -9.43
C LYS A 125 -6.54 19.13 -9.86
#